data_AF-A0A8M1KFJ6-F1
#
_entry.id   AF-A0A8M1KFJ6-F1
#
_cell.length_a   1.000
_cell.length_b   1.000
_cell.length_c   1.000
_cell.angle_alpha   90.00
_cell.angle_beta   90.00
_cell.angle_gamma   90.00
#
_symmetry.space_group_name_H-M   'P 1'
#
loop_
_entity.id
_entity.type
_entity.pdbx_description
1 polymer ?
#
loop_
_entity_poly.entity_id
_entity_poly.type
_entity_poly.pdbx_seq_one_letter_code
_entity_poly.pdbx_strand_id
1 'polypeptide(L)'
;MFGRSSSWVGRQAKSKNIHSLDHLKYMYHVLTKNTTVTDHNRNLLVETIRSITEILIWGDQNDSSVFDFFLEKNMFAFFLNILRQKSGRYVCVQLLQTLNILFENISHETSLYYLLSNNHVNSIIVHKFDFSDEEIMAYYISFLKTLSLKLNNHTVHFFYNEHTNDFALYTEAIKFFNHPESMVRIAVRTITLNVYKVDNQHMLHYIRDKTAVPYFSNLVWFIGSHVIELDKCVQTDEEHKNRGKLSDLVAEHLDHLHYLNDILTINCEFLNEVLTDHLLNRLFLPLYVYSLVGQEQVRPPHPRLFIVLQTPTFHQAPTHA
;
A
#
# COMPACT_ATOMS: atom_id res chain seq x y z
N MET A 1 -50.73 -20.80 -56.07
CA MET A 1 -49.30 -20.93 -55.74
C MET A 1 -49.01 -20.01 -54.56
N PHE A 2 -48.61 -20.58 -53.42
CA PHE A 2 -47.97 -19.95 -52.24
C PHE A 2 -48.76 -18.87 -51.49
N GLY A 3 -48.89 -18.85 -50.16
CA GLY A 3 -48.31 -19.63 -49.09
C GLY A 3 -48.53 -18.86 -47.78
N ARG A 4 -48.94 -19.56 -46.71
CA ARG A 4 -49.15 -19.04 -45.36
C ARG A 4 -47.91 -18.27 -44.85
N SER A 5 -48.10 -17.05 -44.35
CA SER A 5 -47.13 -16.36 -43.51
C SER A 5 -47.16 -16.95 -42.09
N SER A 6 -46.28 -17.92 -41.86
CA SER A 6 -45.93 -18.41 -40.54
C SER A 6 -45.09 -17.37 -39.79
N SER A 7 -45.37 -17.24 -38.51
CA SER A 7 -44.64 -16.51 -37.49
C SER A 7 -43.12 -16.74 -37.56
N TRP A 8 -42.37 -15.64 -37.52
CA TRP A 8 -40.95 -15.66 -37.19
C TRP A 8 -40.79 -14.92 -35.86
N VAL A 9 -41.10 -15.63 -34.77
CA VAL A 9 -40.64 -15.28 -33.43
C VAL A 9 -39.13 -15.57 -33.44
N GLY A 10 -38.36 -14.55 -33.82
CA GLY A 10 -36.93 -14.56 -33.71
C GLY A 10 -36.55 -14.83 -32.26
N ARG A 11 -35.81 -15.91 -32.04
CA ARG A 11 -35.03 -16.19 -30.84
C ARG A 11 -34.35 -14.90 -30.38
N GLN A 12 -34.89 -14.27 -29.35
CA GLN A 12 -34.08 -13.46 -28.46
C GLN A 12 -33.00 -14.39 -27.92
N ALA A 13 -31.77 -14.21 -28.38
CA ALA A 13 -30.62 -14.69 -27.66
C ALA A 13 -30.77 -14.14 -26.23
N LYS A 14 -31.08 -15.03 -25.28
CA LYS A 14 -31.00 -14.69 -23.85
C LYS A 14 -29.65 -14.01 -23.67
N SER A 15 -29.65 -12.75 -23.24
CA SER A 15 -28.44 -12.11 -22.76
C SER A 15 -27.82 -13.11 -21.78
N LYS A 16 -26.63 -13.66 -22.11
CA LYS A 16 -25.92 -14.52 -21.18
C LYS A 16 -25.75 -13.67 -19.93
N ASN A 17 -26.34 -14.10 -18.82
CA ASN A 17 -26.26 -13.34 -17.59
C ASN A 17 -24.80 -13.29 -17.16
N ILE A 18 -24.15 -12.15 -17.41
CA ILE A 18 -22.70 -11.95 -17.27
C ILE A 18 -22.31 -12.19 -15.80
N HIS A 19 -23.20 -11.86 -14.87
CA HIS A 19 -23.04 -12.10 -13.45
C HIS A 19 -23.89 -13.31 -13.04
N SER A 20 -23.28 -14.50 -13.08
CA SER A 20 -23.93 -15.75 -12.67
C SER A 20 -22.92 -16.81 -12.23
N LEU A 21 -23.36 -17.70 -11.34
CA LEU A 21 -22.57 -18.86 -10.92
C LEU A 21 -22.15 -19.76 -12.10
N ASP A 22 -23.02 -19.93 -13.10
CA ASP A 22 -22.69 -20.70 -14.30
C ASP A 22 -21.58 -20.03 -15.13
N HIS A 23 -21.55 -18.69 -15.18
CA HIS A 23 -20.46 -17.98 -15.81
C HIS A 23 -19.15 -18.15 -15.02
N LEU A 24 -19.20 -18.10 -13.69
CA LEU A 24 -18.03 -18.36 -12.83
C LEU A 24 -17.48 -19.77 -13.03
N LYS A 25 -18.34 -20.79 -13.13
CA LYS A 25 -17.93 -22.19 -13.44
C LYS A 25 -17.22 -22.28 -14.78
N TYR A 26 -17.68 -21.54 -15.79
CA TYR A 26 -17.00 -21.46 -17.08
C TYR A 26 -15.63 -20.77 -16.97
N MET A 27 -15.53 -19.65 -16.24
CA MET A 27 -14.26 -18.97 -15.97
C MET A 27 -13.25 -19.88 -15.25
N TYR A 28 -13.72 -20.67 -14.26
CA TYR A 28 -12.90 -21.68 -13.59
C TYR A 28 -12.34 -22.72 -14.58
N HIS A 29 -13.15 -23.18 -15.54
CA HIS A 29 -12.69 -24.09 -16.58
C HIS A 29 -11.64 -23.45 -17.50
N VAL A 30 -11.76 -22.15 -17.79
CA VAL A 30 -10.75 -21.40 -18.56
C VAL A 30 -9.43 -21.34 -17.80
N LEU A 31 -9.46 -21.01 -16.50
CA LEU A 31 -8.26 -20.95 -15.65
C LEU A 31 -7.57 -22.30 -15.51
N THR A 32 -8.32 -23.38 -15.28
CA THR A 32 -7.77 -24.74 -15.16
C THR A 32 -7.11 -25.24 -16.44
N LYS A 33 -7.59 -24.83 -17.61
CA LYS A 33 -6.96 -25.15 -18.90
C LYS A 33 -5.74 -24.29 -19.23
N ASN A 34 -5.62 -23.11 -18.61
CA ASN A 34 -4.59 -22.12 -18.93
C ASN A 34 -3.78 -21.77 -17.67
N THR A 35 -3.22 -22.78 -17.00
CA THR A 35 -2.47 -22.58 -15.75
C THR A 35 -1.15 -21.84 -15.97
N THR A 36 -0.55 -21.98 -17.15
CA THR A 36 0.71 -21.30 -17.52
C THR A 36 0.45 -20.13 -18.44
N VAL A 37 1.02 -18.96 -18.12
CA VAL A 37 0.88 -17.75 -18.92
C VAL A 37 1.83 -17.78 -20.11
N THR A 38 1.29 -17.45 -21.28
CA THR A 38 2.00 -17.38 -22.57
C THR A 38 1.52 -16.13 -23.32
N ASP A 39 2.28 -15.70 -24.32
CA ASP A 39 1.88 -14.55 -25.15
C ASP A 39 0.52 -14.74 -25.85
N HIS A 40 0.14 -15.98 -26.12
CA HIS A 40 -1.11 -16.33 -26.80
C HIS A 40 -2.33 -16.28 -25.88
N ASN A 41 -2.17 -16.58 -24.58
CA ASN A 41 -3.28 -16.67 -23.63
C ASN A 41 -3.34 -15.53 -22.59
N ARG A 42 -2.31 -14.67 -22.50
CA ARG A 42 -2.26 -13.58 -21.50
C ARG A 42 -3.49 -12.67 -21.50
N ASN A 43 -4.00 -12.30 -22.67
CA ASN A 43 -5.18 -11.44 -22.78
C ASN A 43 -6.45 -12.18 -22.29
N LEU A 44 -6.58 -13.46 -22.65
CA LEU A 44 -7.68 -14.31 -22.19
C LEU A 44 -7.67 -14.43 -20.66
N LEU A 45 -6.49 -14.66 -20.07
CA LEU A 45 -6.35 -14.81 -18.62
C LEU A 45 -6.68 -13.51 -17.87
N VAL A 46 -6.19 -12.37 -18.35
CA VAL A 46 -6.51 -11.05 -17.80
C VAL A 46 -8.02 -10.80 -17.83
N GLU A 47 -8.67 -11.01 -18.97
CA GLU A 47 -10.12 -10.82 -19.09
C GLU A 47 -10.90 -11.81 -18.21
N THR A 48 -10.43 -13.05 -18.11
CA THR A 48 -11.03 -14.06 -17.22
C THR A 48 -10.97 -13.62 -15.76
N ILE A 49 -9.83 -13.11 -15.31
CA ILE A 49 -9.62 -12.59 -13.94
C ILE A 49 -10.52 -11.37 -13.66
N ARG A 50 -10.61 -10.45 -14.62
CA ARG A 50 -11.49 -9.28 -14.54
C ARG A 50 -12.95 -9.71 -14.42
N SER A 51 -13.41 -10.62 -15.29
CA SER A 51 -14.78 -11.15 -15.24
C SER A 51 -15.09 -11.88 -13.94
N ILE A 52 -14.16 -12.69 -13.40
CA ILE A 52 -14.33 -13.31 -12.09
C ILE A 52 -14.54 -12.24 -11.02
N THR A 53 -13.75 -11.18 -11.03
CA THR A 53 -13.84 -10.10 -10.04
C THR A 53 -15.17 -9.36 -10.12
N GLU A 54 -15.67 -9.07 -11.32
CA GLU A 54 -16.99 -8.49 -11.51
C GLU A 54 -18.11 -9.40 -10.99
N ILE A 55 -18.01 -10.71 -11.23
CA ILE A 55 -18.95 -11.70 -10.68
C ILE A 55 -18.87 -11.75 -9.16
N LEU A 56 -17.66 -11.67 -8.56
CA LEU A 56 -17.49 -11.67 -7.10
C LEU A 56 -18.10 -10.42 -6.47
N ILE A 57 -17.85 -9.23 -7.02
CA ILE A 57 -18.43 -7.98 -6.50
C ILE A 57 -19.96 -8.02 -6.60
N TRP A 58 -20.50 -8.52 -7.70
CA TRP A 58 -21.95 -8.69 -7.84
C TRP A 58 -22.49 -9.75 -6.86
N GLY A 59 -21.82 -10.91 -6.78
CA GLY A 59 -22.21 -12.03 -5.93
C GLY A 59 -22.19 -11.69 -4.45
N ASP A 60 -21.27 -10.82 -4.03
CA ASP A 60 -21.18 -10.30 -2.65
C ASP A 60 -22.54 -9.77 -2.18
N GLN A 61 -23.21 -9.00 -3.04
CA GLN A 61 -24.45 -8.30 -2.70
C GLN A 61 -25.72 -9.06 -3.10
N ASN A 62 -25.63 -10.04 -4.01
CA ASN A 62 -26.81 -10.61 -4.67
C ASN A 62 -26.92 -12.14 -4.57
N ASP A 63 -25.81 -12.87 -4.46
CA ASP A 63 -25.82 -14.34 -4.52
C ASP A 63 -24.59 -14.95 -3.81
N SER A 64 -24.77 -15.39 -2.57
CA SER A 64 -23.71 -16.00 -1.76
C SER A 64 -23.14 -17.30 -2.35
N SER A 65 -23.90 -18.01 -3.20
CA SER A 65 -23.43 -19.25 -3.83
C SER A 65 -22.22 -19.04 -4.75
N VAL A 66 -22.04 -17.81 -5.23
CA VAL A 66 -20.87 -17.38 -6.01
C VAL A 66 -19.59 -17.51 -5.17
N PHE A 67 -19.60 -17.00 -3.94
CA PHE A 67 -18.47 -17.07 -3.02
C PHE A 67 -18.22 -18.51 -2.57
N ASP A 68 -19.27 -19.26 -2.24
CA ASP A 68 -19.14 -20.66 -1.86
C ASP A 68 -18.37 -21.47 -2.93
N PHE A 69 -18.76 -21.30 -4.20
CA PHE A 69 -18.07 -21.98 -5.30
C PHE A 69 -16.63 -21.48 -5.50
N PHE A 70 -16.40 -20.17 -5.43
CA PHE A 70 -15.06 -19.58 -5.56
C PHE A 70 -14.08 -20.14 -4.52
N LEU A 71 -14.56 -20.30 -3.28
CA LEU A 71 -13.80 -20.85 -2.16
C LEU A 71 -13.61 -22.36 -2.29
N GLU A 72 -14.67 -23.11 -2.59
CA GLU A 72 -14.62 -24.56 -2.78
C GLU A 72 -13.58 -24.95 -3.85
N LYS A 73 -13.47 -24.15 -4.91
CA LYS A 73 -12.49 -24.37 -5.99
C LYS A 73 -11.14 -23.68 -5.78
N ASN A 74 -10.94 -23.01 -4.64
CA ASN A 74 -9.74 -22.24 -4.31
C ASN A 74 -9.29 -21.33 -5.46
N MET A 75 -10.25 -20.64 -6.10
CA MET A 75 -10.00 -19.92 -7.35
C MET A 75 -9.02 -18.76 -7.17
N PHE A 76 -8.94 -18.17 -5.98
CA PHE A 76 -7.97 -17.12 -5.66
C PHE A 76 -6.51 -17.58 -5.86
N ALA A 77 -6.21 -18.86 -5.65
CA ALA A 77 -4.87 -19.39 -5.85
C ALA A 77 -4.38 -19.27 -7.31
N PHE A 78 -5.30 -19.24 -8.29
CA PHE A 78 -4.92 -19.01 -9.69
C PHE A 78 -4.36 -17.60 -9.90
N PHE A 79 -4.88 -16.60 -9.20
CA PHE A 79 -4.42 -15.21 -9.29
C PHE A 79 -2.95 -15.13 -8.82
N LEU A 80 -2.66 -15.78 -7.68
CA LEU A 80 -1.32 -15.87 -7.12
C LEU A 80 -0.36 -16.65 -8.04
N ASN A 81 -0.83 -17.77 -8.62
CA ASN A 81 -0.03 -18.58 -9.53
C ASN A 81 0.32 -17.81 -10.81
N ILE A 82 -0.62 -17.06 -11.37
CA ILE A 82 -0.40 -16.22 -12.57
C ILE A 82 0.59 -15.09 -12.23
N LEU A 83 0.48 -14.47 -11.05
CA LEU A 83 1.40 -13.44 -10.60
C LEU A 83 2.84 -13.97 -10.45
N ARG A 84 3.01 -15.17 -9.88
CA ARG A 84 4.32 -15.79 -9.63
C ARG A 84 5.09 -16.19 -10.88
N GLN A 85 4.43 -16.32 -12.03
CA GLN A 85 5.04 -16.79 -13.27
C GLN A 85 5.88 -15.75 -14.02
N LYS A 86 6.07 -14.54 -13.47
CA LYS A 86 6.79 -13.43 -14.12
C LYS A 86 6.25 -13.15 -15.54
N SER A 87 4.93 -13.14 -15.64
CA SER A 87 4.11 -13.08 -16.87
C SER A 87 4.19 -11.77 -17.67
N GLY A 88 5.20 -10.93 -17.40
CA GLY A 88 5.38 -9.60 -17.96
C GLY A 88 4.56 -8.50 -17.27
N ARG A 89 4.93 -7.23 -17.54
CA ARG A 89 4.33 -6.01 -16.97
C ARG A 89 2.80 -6.00 -17.10
N TYR A 90 2.28 -6.26 -18.30
CA TYR A 90 0.85 -6.15 -18.59
C TYR A 90 -0.02 -7.02 -17.67
N VAL A 91 0.33 -8.30 -17.51
CA VAL A 91 -0.45 -9.23 -16.67
C VAL A 91 -0.36 -8.84 -15.19
N CYS A 92 0.82 -8.43 -14.73
CA CYS A 92 1.04 -7.97 -13.36
C CYS A 92 0.21 -6.74 -13.01
N VAL A 93 0.26 -5.71 -13.86
CA VAL A 93 -0.52 -4.47 -13.69
C VAL A 93 -2.02 -4.77 -13.64
N GLN A 94 -2.52 -5.57 -14.58
CA GLN A 94 -3.94 -5.91 -14.64
C GLN A 94 -4.41 -6.73 -13.44
N LEU A 95 -3.58 -7.64 -12.93
CA LEU A 95 -3.86 -8.37 -11.70
C LEU A 95 -3.96 -7.44 -10.49
N LEU A 96 -3.00 -6.54 -10.30
CA LEU A 96 -3.02 -5.58 -9.19
C LEU A 96 -4.24 -4.63 -9.28
N GLN A 97 -4.54 -4.11 -10.47
CA GLN A 97 -5.74 -3.31 -10.72
C GLN A 97 -7.01 -4.08 -10.35
N THR A 98 -7.12 -5.33 -10.80
CA THR A 98 -8.30 -6.15 -10.55
C THR A 98 -8.46 -6.44 -9.05
N LEU A 99 -7.37 -6.75 -8.34
CA LEU A 99 -7.39 -6.95 -6.89
C LEU A 99 -7.78 -5.66 -6.14
N ASN A 100 -7.32 -4.50 -6.59
CA ASN A 100 -7.73 -3.21 -6.02
C ASN A 100 -9.24 -3.03 -6.12
N ILE A 101 -9.79 -3.21 -7.32
CA ILE A 101 -11.23 -3.07 -7.57
C ILE A 101 -12.02 -4.07 -6.71
N LEU A 102 -11.55 -5.32 -6.58
CA LEU A 102 -12.18 -6.32 -5.72
C LEU A 102 -12.26 -5.82 -4.28
N PHE A 103 -11.14 -5.52 -3.64
CA PHE A 103 -11.13 -5.15 -2.23
C PHE A 103 -11.78 -3.80 -1.96
N GLU A 104 -11.76 -2.86 -2.90
CA GLU A 104 -12.46 -1.59 -2.76
C GLU A 104 -13.99 -1.81 -2.68
N ASN A 105 -14.53 -2.72 -3.51
CA ASN A 105 -15.97 -2.88 -3.70
C ASN A 105 -16.64 -3.99 -2.89
N ILE A 106 -15.88 -4.91 -2.27
CA ILE A 106 -16.48 -5.87 -1.32
C ILE A 106 -16.97 -5.14 -0.08
N SER A 107 -18.26 -5.33 0.22
CA SER A 107 -18.98 -4.66 1.30
C SER A 107 -19.34 -5.62 2.44
N HIS A 108 -19.65 -6.89 2.17
CA HIS A 108 -20.01 -7.82 3.23
C HIS A 108 -18.80 -8.37 3.98
N GLU A 109 -18.89 -8.33 5.31
CA GLU A 109 -17.83 -8.76 6.22
C GLU A 109 -17.45 -10.23 6.05
N THR A 110 -18.44 -11.11 5.87
CA THR A 110 -18.22 -12.55 5.64
C THR A 110 -17.38 -12.79 4.38
N SER A 111 -17.70 -12.12 3.28
CA SER A 111 -16.95 -12.23 2.01
C SER A 111 -15.53 -11.68 2.14
N LEU A 112 -15.37 -10.55 2.84
CA LEU A 112 -14.06 -10.00 3.15
C LEU A 112 -13.23 -11.00 3.95
N TYR A 113 -13.80 -11.60 5.01
CA TYR A 113 -13.11 -12.58 5.84
C TYR A 113 -12.68 -13.78 5.02
N TYR A 114 -13.54 -14.29 4.14
CA TYR A 114 -13.18 -15.40 3.27
C TYR A 114 -12.02 -15.08 2.33
N LEU A 115 -11.99 -13.89 1.73
CA LEU A 115 -10.87 -13.47 0.87
C LEU A 115 -9.56 -13.34 1.65
N LEU A 116 -9.62 -12.89 2.91
CA LEU A 116 -8.45 -12.70 3.77
C LEU A 116 -7.94 -14.01 4.43
N SER A 117 -8.83 -14.97 4.70
CA SER A 117 -8.56 -16.13 5.58
C SER A 117 -7.49 -17.10 5.07
N ASN A 118 -7.28 -17.23 3.76
CA ASN A 118 -6.36 -18.23 3.19
C ASN A 118 -4.94 -17.69 2.93
N ASN A 119 -4.57 -16.56 3.54
CA ASN A 119 -3.23 -15.96 3.47
C ASN A 119 -2.71 -15.62 2.05
N HIS A 120 -3.57 -15.73 1.02
CA HIS A 120 -3.22 -15.38 -0.36
C HIS A 120 -2.93 -13.89 -0.49
N VAL A 121 -3.66 -13.06 0.25
CA VAL A 121 -3.47 -11.60 0.27
C VAL A 121 -2.08 -11.24 0.82
N ASN A 122 -1.67 -11.80 1.95
CA ASN A 122 -0.31 -11.60 2.45
C ASN A 122 0.75 -12.13 1.48
N SER A 123 0.47 -13.24 0.80
CA SER A 123 1.36 -13.77 -0.26
C SER A 123 1.53 -12.80 -1.44
N ILE A 124 0.50 -12.01 -1.76
CA ILE A 124 0.58 -10.94 -2.77
C ILE A 124 1.33 -9.73 -2.20
N ILE A 125 1.05 -9.34 -0.95
CA ILE A 125 1.74 -8.21 -0.29
C ILE A 125 3.26 -8.41 -0.30
N VAL A 126 3.75 -9.60 0.08
CA VAL A 126 5.19 -9.88 0.16
C VAL A 126 5.82 -10.29 -1.18
N HIS A 127 5.03 -10.33 -2.26
CA HIS A 127 5.52 -10.69 -3.58
C HIS A 127 6.61 -9.70 -4.06
N LYS A 128 7.63 -10.21 -4.75
CA LYS A 128 8.76 -9.42 -5.23
C LYS A 128 8.43 -8.81 -6.58
N PHE A 129 7.69 -7.71 -6.56
CA PHE A 129 7.42 -6.88 -7.73
C PHE A 129 8.69 -6.15 -8.19
N ASP A 130 8.72 -5.82 -9.48
CA ASP A 130 9.72 -4.92 -10.05
C ASP A 130 9.28 -3.47 -9.86
N PHE A 131 9.75 -2.84 -8.79
CA PHE A 131 9.45 -1.44 -8.48
C PHE A 131 10.30 -0.44 -9.28
N SER A 132 11.16 -0.90 -10.20
CA SER A 132 11.73 0.02 -11.20
C SER A 132 10.66 0.48 -12.20
N ASP A 133 9.54 -0.25 -12.30
CA ASP A 133 8.36 0.14 -13.03
C ASP A 133 7.40 0.96 -12.14
N GLU A 134 7.37 2.28 -12.37
CA GLU A 134 6.53 3.23 -11.62
C GLU A 134 5.05 2.87 -11.64
N GLU A 135 4.55 2.26 -12.73
CA GLU A 135 3.15 1.86 -12.84
C GLU A 135 2.84 0.68 -11.91
N ILE A 136 3.71 -0.34 -11.88
CA ILE A 136 3.56 -1.48 -10.97
C ILE A 136 3.59 -1.00 -9.52
N MET A 137 4.55 -0.13 -9.19
CA MET A 137 4.65 0.46 -7.86
C MET A 137 3.40 1.25 -7.46
N ALA A 138 2.87 2.09 -8.36
CA ALA A 138 1.66 2.86 -8.10
C ALA A 138 0.45 1.95 -7.79
N TYR A 139 0.25 0.89 -8.59
CA TYR A 139 -0.83 -0.06 -8.33
C TYR A 139 -0.63 -0.88 -7.06
N TYR A 140 0.62 -1.25 -6.74
CA TYR A 140 0.96 -1.95 -5.51
C TYR A 140 0.72 -1.08 -4.26
N ILE A 141 1.16 0.16 -4.26
CA ILE A 141 0.93 1.08 -3.14
C ILE A 141 -0.57 1.38 -2.98
N SER A 142 -1.30 1.51 -4.10
CA SER A 142 -2.76 1.62 -4.07
C SER A 142 -3.40 0.37 -3.45
N PHE A 143 -2.90 -0.83 -3.76
CA PHE A 143 -3.35 -2.08 -3.15
C PHE A 143 -3.16 -2.12 -1.64
N LEU A 144 -1.96 -1.78 -1.16
CA LEU A 144 -1.70 -1.70 0.28
C LEU A 144 -2.62 -0.68 0.96
N LYS A 145 -2.84 0.48 0.32
CA LYS A 145 -3.76 1.50 0.83
C LYS A 145 -5.18 0.97 0.91
N THR A 146 -5.70 0.32 -0.13
CA THR A 146 -7.04 -0.28 -0.15
C THR A 146 -7.21 -1.33 0.96
N LEU A 147 -6.23 -2.19 1.16
CA LEU A 147 -6.24 -3.17 2.25
C LEU A 147 -6.22 -2.50 3.63
N SER A 148 -5.42 -1.43 3.80
CA SER A 148 -5.37 -0.68 5.07
C SER A 148 -6.71 -0.07 5.46
N LEU A 149 -7.57 0.28 4.49
CA LEU A 149 -8.92 0.79 4.75
C LEU A 149 -9.88 -0.30 5.25
N LYS A 150 -9.53 -1.58 5.08
CA LYS A 150 -10.29 -2.73 5.61
C LYS A 150 -9.77 -3.19 6.98
N LEU A 151 -8.73 -2.57 7.52
CA LEU A 151 -8.21 -2.87 8.85
C LEU A 151 -9.15 -2.35 9.94
N ASN A 152 -9.45 -3.22 10.89
CA ASN A 152 -10.13 -2.93 12.15
C ASN A 152 -9.76 -4.00 13.19
N ASN A 153 -10.29 -3.89 14.41
CA ASN A 153 -10.00 -4.83 15.50
C ASN A 153 -10.36 -6.28 15.17
N HIS A 154 -11.30 -6.50 14.25
CA HIS A 154 -11.71 -7.84 13.83
C HIS A 154 -10.93 -8.36 12.62
N THR A 155 -10.42 -7.51 11.71
CA THR A 155 -9.68 -7.98 10.52
C THR A 155 -8.17 -8.00 10.70
N VAL A 156 -7.64 -7.33 11.72
CA VAL A 156 -6.19 -7.18 11.95
C VAL A 156 -5.45 -8.52 12.03
N HIS A 157 -6.07 -9.55 12.60
CA HIS A 157 -5.46 -10.87 12.75
C HIS A 157 -5.24 -11.60 11.42
N PHE A 158 -5.87 -11.17 10.31
CA PHE A 158 -5.56 -11.68 8.98
C PHE A 158 -4.26 -11.11 8.42
N PHE A 159 -3.78 -9.98 8.93
CA PHE A 159 -2.56 -9.31 8.45
C PHE A 159 -1.41 -9.40 9.45
N TYR A 160 -1.72 -9.42 10.75
CA TYR A 160 -0.76 -9.55 11.83
C TYR A 160 -0.86 -10.94 12.48
N ASN A 161 0.24 -11.68 12.44
CA ASN A 161 0.39 -12.94 13.13
C ASN A 161 1.24 -12.74 14.40
N GLU A 162 0.59 -12.83 15.56
CA GLU A 162 1.21 -12.67 16.87
C GLU A 162 2.28 -13.73 17.18
N HIS A 163 2.08 -14.97 16.72
CA HIS A 163 3.02 -16.07 17.00
C HIS A 163 4.33 -15.91 16.25
N THR A 164 4.28 -15.42 15.02
CA THR A 164 5.46 -15.22 14.18
C THR A 164 6.00 -13.80 14.23
N ASN A 165 5.29 -12.87 14.91
CA ASN A 165 5.55 -11.43 14.85
C ASN A 165 5.68 -10.94 13.40
N ASP A 166 4.74 -11.33 12.55
CA ASP A 166 4.73 -10.96 11.14
C ASP A 166 3.55 -10.04 10.84
N PHE A 167 3.81 -8.91 10.18
CA PHE A 167 2.79 -7.96 9.77
C PHE A 167 3.11 -7.45 8.36
N ALA A 168 2.81 -8.27 7.35
CA ALA A 168 3.18 -8.03 5.97
C ALA A 168 2.73 -6.66 5.46
N LEU A 169 1.45 -6.30 5.69
CA LEU A 169 0.87 -5.04 5.21
C LEU A 169 1.63 -3.81 5.72
N TYR A 170 1.91 -3.76 7.01
CA TYR A 170 2.62 -2.64 7.61
C TYR A 170 4.11 -2.62 7.24
N THR A 171 4.78 -3.77 7.37
CA THR A 171 6.24 -3.86 7.15
C THR A 171 6.65 -3.63 5.69
N GLU A 172 5.85 -4.07 4.72
CA GLU A 172 6.10 -3.76 3.31
C GLU A 172 5.80 -2.29 2.98
N ALA A 173 4.73 -1.70 3.54
CA ALA A 173 4.37 -0.31 3.28
C ALA A 173 5.44 0.69 3.78
N ILE A 174 5.98 0.51 4.99
CA ILE A 174 6.93 1.47 5.57
C ILE A 174 8.27 1.52 4.85
N LYS A 175 8.60 0.57 3.96
CA LYS A 175 9.80 0.63 3.12
C LYS A 175 9.78 1.82 2.16
N PHE A 176 8.59 2.32 1.82
CA PHE A 176 8.38 3.42 0.88
C PHE A 176 8.18 4.78 1.55
N PHE A 177 8.43 4.89 2.87
CA PHE A 177 8.15 6.13 3.63
C PHE A 177 8.89 7.37 3.10
N ASN A 178 10.06 7.17 2.51
CA ASN A 178 10.91 8.19 1.92
C ASN A 178 11.03 8.04 0.40
N HIS A 179 9.95 7.65 -0.26
CA HIS A 179 9.91 7.57 -1.71
C HIS A 179 9.98 8.97 -2.35
N PRO A 180 10.65 9.19 -3.50
CA PRO A 180 10.74 10.51 -4.14
C PRO A 180 9.38 11.10 -4.56
N GLU A 181 8.43 10.26 -4.97
CA GLU A 181 7.07 10.72 -5.27
C GLU A 181 6.25 11.01 -4.02
N SER A 182 5.69 12.22 -3.93
CA SER A 182 4.87 12.66 -2.80
C SER A 182 3.61 11.81 -2.61
N MET A 183 2.96 11.41 -3.69
CA MET A 183 1.74 10.57 -3.65
C MET A 183 2.01 9.21 -3.00
N VAL A 184 3.19 8.62 -3.22
CA VAL A 184 3.59 7.38 -2.54
C VAL A 184 3.80 7.64 -1.05
N ARG A 185 4.50 8.72 -0.66
CA ARG A 185 4.66 9.09 0.75
C ARG A 185 3.31 9.32 1.44
N ILE A 186 2.37 10.01 0.79
CA ILE A 186 1.01 10.26 1.29
C ILE A 186 0.24 8.95 1.51
N ALA A 187 0.34 8.01 0.56
CA ALA A 187 -0.28 6.70 0.69
C ALA A 187 0.31 5.89 1.86
N VAL A 188 1.64 5.87 2.00
CA VAL A 188 2.32 5.20 3.14
C VAL A 188 1.88 5.81 4.46
N ARG A 189 1.83 7.15 4.57
CA ARG A 189 1.33 7.85 5.77
C ARG A 189 -0.12 7.45 6.09
N THR A 190 -0.96 7.36 5.07
CA THR A 190 -2.36 6.91 5.25
C THR A 190 -2.40 5.48 5.79
N ILE A 191 -1.62 4.57 5.22
CA ILE A 191 -1.53 3.17 5.65
C ILE A 191 -1.09 3.08 7.11
N THR A 192 -0.01 3.77 7.48
CA THR A 192 0.50 3.75 8.86
C THR A 192 -0.50 4.34 9.85
N LEU A 193 -1.19 5.43 9.50
CA LEU A 193 -2.23 6.01 10.36
C LEU A 193 -3.41 5.05 10.54
N ASN A 194 -3.84 4.36 9.48
CA ASN A 194 -4.91 3.35 9.59
C ASN A 194 -4.49 2.19 10.50
N VAL A 195 -3.23 1.75 10.41
CA VAL A 195 -2.68 0.72 11.30
C VAL A 195 -2.65 1.21 12.76
N TYR A 196 -2.14 2.41 13.02
CA TYR A 196 -2.01 2.94 14.38
C TYR A 196 -3.35 3.20 15.06
N LYS A 197 -4.43 3.39 14.29
CA LYS A 197 -5.81 3.55 14.79
C LYS A 197 -6.46 2.23 15.24
N VAL A 198 -5.92 1.07 14.86
CA VAL A 198 -6.46 -0.22 15.28
C VAL A 198 -6.07 -0.48 16.74
N ASP A 199 -7.06 -0.63 17.61
CA ASP A 199 -6.85 -0.93 19.03
C ASP A 199 -6.57 -2.43 19.22
N ASN A 200 -5.35 -2.83 18.87
CA ASN A 200 -4.82 -4.16 19.10
C ASN A 200 -3.45 -4.03 19.79
N GLN A 201 -3.43 -4.31 21.10
CA GLN A 201 -2.25 -4.11 21.95
C GLN A 201 -1.06 -4.96 21.53
N HIS A 202 -1.27 -6.21 21.12
CA HIS A 202 -0.21 -7.12 20.68
C HIS A 202 0.47 -6.60 19.41
N MET A 203 -0.32 -6.13 18.44
CA MET A 203 0.17 -5.51 17.21
C MET A 203 0.92 -4.20 17.50
N LEU A 204 0.36 -3.33 18.35
CA LEU A 204 0.99 -2.04 18.70
C LEU A 204 2.31 -2.24 19.46
N HIS A 205 2.38 -3.22 20.36
CA HIS A 205 3.64 -3.62 21.00
C HIS A 205 4.67 -4.14 20.00
N TYR A 206 4.25 -5.00 19.06
CA TYR A 206 5.13 -5.42 17.97
C TYR A 206 5.67 -4.23 17.19
N ILE A 207 4.82 -3.27 16.80
CA ILE A 207 5.24 -2.07 16.07
C ILE A 207 6.24 -1.27 16.91
N ARG A 208 5.94 -1.00 18.19
CA ARG A 208 6.85 -0.28 19.09
C ARG A 208 8.22 -0.95 19.13
N ASP A 209 8.25 -2.25 19.38
CA ASP A 209 9.46 -3.00 19.69
C ASP A 209 10.31 -3.33 18.45
N LYS A 210 9.69 -3.48 17.28
CA LYS A 210 10.38 -3.94 16.06
C LYS A 210 10.63 -2.85 15.04
N THR A 211 9.74 -1.85 14.92
CA THR A 211 9.74 -0.96 13.76
C THR A 211 9.66 0.52 14.09
N ALA A 212 8.98 0.92 15.17
CA ALA A 212 8.72 2.33 15.48
C ALA A 212 10.00 3.13 15.71
N VAL A 213 10.94 2.58 16.50
CA VAL A 213 12.23 3.24 16.77
C VAL A 213 13.00 3.56 15.48
N PRO A 214 13.36 2.58 14.61
CA PRO A 214 14.09 2.91 13.40
C PRO A 214 13.26 3.72 12.40
N TYR A 215 11.96 3.48 12.30
CA TYR A 215 11.07 4.24 11.41
C TYR A 215 10.99 5.71 11.81
N PHE A 216 10.66 6.02 13.05
CA PHE A 216 10.55 7.39 13.54
C PHE A 216 11.90 8.10 13.60
N SER A 217 12.98 7.40 13.94
CA SER A 217 14.34 7.93 13.81
C SER A 217 14.62 8.44 12.39
N ASN A 218 14.32 7.64 11.36
CA ASN A 218 14.54 8.02 9.97
C ASN A 218 13.57 9.12 9.50
N LEU A 219 12.32 9.09 9.96
CA LEU A 219 11.35 10.14 9.68
C LEU A 219 11.83 11.49 10.23
N VAL A 220 12.25 11.53 11.50
CA VAL A 220 12.76 12.75 12.15
C VAL A 220 14.05 13.22 11.47
N TRP A 221 14.94 12.30 11.11
CA TRP A 221 16.14 12.62 10.33
C TRP A 221 15.80 13.27 8.99
N PHE A 222 14.83 12.72 8.27
CA PHE A 222 14.39 13.25 6.98
C PHE A 222 13.79 14.65 7.11
N ILE A 223 12.97 14.88 8.13
CA ILE A 223 12.42 16.21 8.45
C ILE A 223 13.56 17.19 8.74
N GLY A 224 14.56 16.79 9.52
CA GLY A 224 15.75 17.62 9.78
C GLY A 224 16.52 17.96 8.51
N SER A 225 16.73 17.00 7.61
CA SER A 225 17.37 17.22 6.31
C SER A 225 16.59 18.21 5.43
N HIS A 226 15.25 18.14 5.42
CA HIS A 226 14.42 19.12 4.72
C HIS A 226 14.52 20.53 5.32
N VAL A 227 14.61 20.67 6.64
CA VAL A 227 14.84 21.98 7.28
C VAL A 227 16.17 22.59 6.83
N ILE A 228 17.23 21.78 6.65
CA ILE A 228 18.52 22.25 6.11
C ILE A 228 18.36 22.72 4.67
N GLU A 229 17.63 22.00 3.84
CA GLU A 229 17.41 22.41 2.44
C GLU A 229 16.64 23.73 2.36
N LEU A 230 15.62 23.89 3.21
CA LEU A 230 14.86 25.13 3.33
C LEU A 230 15.77 26.30 3.73
N ASP A 231 16.58 26.14 4.77
CA ASP A 231 17.55 27.16 5.22
C ASP A 231 18.54 27.54 4.10
N LYS A 232 19.10 26.56 3.39
CA LYS A 232 19.96 26.81 2.23
C LYS A 232 19.24 27.59 1.13
N CYS A 233 18.00 27.20 0.81
CA CYS A 233 17.21 27.87 -0.22
C CYS A 233 16.99 29.36 0.10
N VAL A 234 16.77 29.69 1.38
CA VAL A 234 16.63 31.06 1.87
C VAL A 234 17.97 31.81 1.81
N GLN A 235 19.07 31.18 2.25
CA GLN A 235 20.40 31.81 2.24
C GLN A 235 20.92 32.13 0.84
N THR A 236 20.54 31.33 -0.16
CA THR A 236 20.95 31.51 -1.57
C THR A 236 19.93 32.29 -2.41
N ASP A 237 18.89 32.87 -1.81
CA ASP A 237 17.86 33.63 -2.54
C ASP A 237 18.36 35.03 -2.90
N GLU A 238 18.98 35.15 -4.08
CA GLU A 238 19.27 36.45 -4.70
C GLU A 238 18.06 36.92 -5.52
N GLU A 239 17.56 38.13 -5.23
CA GLU A 239 16.47 38.79 -5.97
C GLU A 239 15.14 37.99 -6.03
N HIS A 240 14.84 37.18 -5.02
CA HIS A 240 13.59 36.40 -4.93
C HIS A 240 13.37 35.37 -6.06
N LYS A 241 14.44 34.96 -6.74
CA LYS A 241 14.39 33.98 -7.82
C LYS A 241 13.97 32.60 -7.31
N ASN A 242 14.18 32.28 -6.04
CA ASN A 242 13.87 30.98 -5.45
C ASN A 242 12.47 30.88 -4.85
N ARG A 243 11.61 31.91 -5.00
CA ARG A 243 10.30 31.97 -4.33
C ARG A 243 9.41 30.75 -4.60
N GLY A 244 9.40 30.23 -5.82
CA GLY A 244 8.65 29.02 -6.17
C GLY A 244 9.16 27.79 -5.42
N LYS A 245 10.46 27.52 -5.53
CA LYS A 245 11.13 26.40 -4.83
C LYS A 245 10.94 26.49 -3.31
N LEU A 246 11.06 27.68 -2.73
CA LEU A 246 10.83 27.88 -1.30
C LEU A 246 9.39 27.55 -0.89
N SER A 247 8.41 27.94 -1.71
CA SER A 247 7.00 27.61 -1.48
C SER A 247 6.78 26.09 -1.45
N ASP A 248 7.39 25.36 -2.40
CA ASP A 248 7.28 23.91 -2.49
C ASP A 248 7.93 23.22 -1.27
N LEU A 249 9.13 23.67 -0.87
CA LEU A 249 9.84 23.15 0.33
C LEU A 249 9.04 23.41 1.62
N VAL A 250 8.43 24.59 1.76
CA VAL A 250 7.59 24.92 2.91
C VAL A 250 6.35 24.03 2.93
N ALA A 251 5.69 23.82 1.79
CA ALA A 251 4.51 22.95 1.70
C ALA A 251 4.85 21.51 2.09
N GLU A 252 5.96 20.97 1.57
CA GLU A 252 6.41 19.62 1.94
C GLU A 252 6.78 19.51 3.43
N HIS A 253 7.42 20.53 4.00
CA HIS A 253 7.69 20.57 5.44
C HIS A 253 6.40 20.61 6.27
N LEU A 254 5.39 21.37 5.83
CA LEU A 254 4.09 21.43 6.49
C LEU A 254 3.40 20.05 6.47
N ASP A 255 3.46 19.32 5.36
CA ASP A 255 2.92 17.97 5.26
C ASP A 255 3.56 16.99 6.27
N HIS A 256 4.86 17.17 6.55
CA HIS A 256 5.53 16.40 7.60
C HIS A 256 4.99 16.72 8.99
N LEU A 257 4.81 18.00 9.31
CA LEU A 257 4.27 18.43 10.61
C LEU A 257 2.83 17.94 10.80
N HIS A 258 2.01 18.00 9.76
CA HIS A 258 0.65 17.44 9.79
C HIS A 258 0.67 15.94 10.06
N TYR A 259 1.55 15.19 9.40
CA TYR A 259 1.67 13.75 9.64
C TYR A 259 2.12 13.42 11.08
N LEU A 260 3.09 14.16 11.62
CA LEU A 260 3.50 14.01 13.03
C LEU A 260 2.35 14.29 13.99
N ASN A 261 1.60 15.37 13.74
CA ASN A 261 0.42 15.71 14.52
C ASN A 261 -0.65 14.61 14.43
N ASP A 262 -0.89 14.05 13.25
CA ASP A 262 -1.85 12.97 13.05
C ASP A 262 -1.46 11.71 13.83
N ILE A 263 -0.16 11.38 13.92
CA ILE A 263 0.31 10.29 14.79
C ILE A 263 0.04 10.62 16.26
N LEU A 264 0.45 11.80 16.72
CA LEU A 264 0.32 12.20 18.13
C LEU A 264 -1.15 12.23 18.58
N THR A 265 -2.05 12.68 17.71
CA THR A 265 -3.49 12.80 18.00
C THR A 265 -4.24 11.47 17.99
N ILE A 266 -3.65 10.38 17.48
CA ILE A 266 -4.19 9.02 17.67
C ILE A 266 -4.19 8.64 19.16
N ASN A 267 -3.36 9.28 19.98
CA ASN A 267 -3.24 9.04 21.43
C ASN A 267 -2.82 7.60 21.78
N CYS A 268 -2.00 6.98 20.93
CA CYS A 268 -1.32 5.74 21.26
C CYS A 268 -0.07 6.06 22.09
N GLU A 269 -0.13 5.85 23.42
CA GLU A 269 0.93 6.22 24.37
C GLU A 269 2.31 5.69 23.94
N PHE A 270 2.38 4.41 23.58
CA PHE A 270 3.61 3.74 23.14
C PHE A 270 4.26 4.39 21.92
N LEU A 271 3.47 4.79 20.92
CA LEU A 271 4.01 5.43 19.71
C LEU A 271 4.38 6.89 20.00
N ASN A 272 3.57 7.59 20.79
CA ASN A 272 3.80 8.97 21.17
C ASN A 272 5.09 9.11 22.00
N GLU A 273 5.36 8.18 22.90
CA GLU A 273 6.61 8.14 23.67
C GLU A 273 7.83 8.08 22.74
N VAL A 274 7.88 7.07 21.85
CA VAL A 274 9.01 6.88 20.92
C VAL A 274 9.16 8.06 19.96
N LEU A 275 8.05 8.57 19.42
CA LEU A 275 8.08 9.69 18.49
C LEU A 275 8.55 10.98 19.17
N THR A 276 8.04 11.26 20.37
CA THR A 276 8.38 12.47 21.13
C THR A 276 9.84 12.43 21.56
N ASP A 277 10.34 11.28 22.01
CA ASP A 277 11.75 11.09 22.33
C ASP A 277 12.64 11.43 21.14
N HIS A 278 12.33 10.88 19.96
CA HIS A 278 13.11 11.17 18.75
C HIS A 278 13.01 12.64 18.32
N LEU A 279 11.82 13.24 18.34
CA LEU A 279 11.64 14.65 18.00
C LEU A 279 12.44 15.56 18.94
N LEU A 280 12.35 15.33 20.25
CA LEU A 280 13.08 16.13 21.24
C LEU A 280 14.59 15.93 21.10
N ASN A 281 15.07 14.68 21.15
CA ASN A 281 16.49 14.39 21.25
C ASN A 281 17.24 14.53 19.92
N ARG A 282 16.59 14.27 18.78
CA ARG A 282 17.25 14.25 17.46
C ARG A 282 16.96 15.46 16.59
N LEU A 283 15.91 16.22 16.88
CA LEU A 283 15.55 17.41 16.10
C LEU A 283 15.55 18.68 16.94
N PHE A 284 14.69 18.78 17.96
CA PHE A 284 14.46 20.05 18.66
C PHE A 284 15.58 20.46 19.60
N LEU A 285 16.06 19.60 20.50
CA LEU A 285 17.17 19.95 21.39
C LEU A 285 18.44 20.34 20.61
N PRO A 286 18.87 19.57 19.58
CA PRO A 286 20.01 19.97 18.76
C PRO A 286 19.79 21.29 18.02
N LEU A 287 18.57 21.55 17.53
CA LEU A 287 18.25 22.79 16.84
C LEU A 287 18.23 24.00 17.77
N TYR A 288 17.53 23.91 18.91
CA TYR A 288 17.31 25.05 19.79
C TYR A 288 18.44 25.24 20.79
N VAL A 289 18.83 24.19 21.52
CA VAL A 289 19.80 24.31 22.62
C VAL A 289 21.21 24.54 22.08
N TYR A 290 21.64 23.77 21.08
CA TYR A 290 22.98 23.98 20.51
C TYR A 290 23.09 25.26 19.68
N SER A 291 21.99 25.87 19.25
CA SER A 291 22.04 27.22 18.66
C SER A 291 22.26 28.31 19.70
N LEU A 292 21.89 28.06 20.97
CA LEU A 292 22.06 28.99 22.10
C LEU A 292 23.42 28.84 22.79
N VAL A 293 24.03 27.66 22.73
CA VAL A 293 25.43 27.46 23.17
C VAL A 293 26.35 28.06 22.10
N GLY A 294 26.66 29.35 22.27
CA GLY A 294 27.60 30.08 21.42
C GLY A 294 28.93 29.33 21.27
N GLN A 295 29.46 29.24 20.06
CA GLN A 295 30.84 28.77 19.87
C GLN A 295 31.77 29.97 19.80
N GLU A 296 32.69 30.04 20.75
CA GLU A 296 33.94 30.78 20.64
C GLU A 296 34.95 30.12 19.67
N GLN A 297 34.59 29.04 18.96
CA GLN A 297 35.47 28.41 17.97
C GLN A 297 34.72 28.01 16.70
N VAL A 298 35.07 28.72 15.61
CA VAL A 298 34.93 28.38 14.18
C VAL A 298 33.56 27.82 13.77
N ARG A 299 32.70 28.70 13.21
CA ARG A 299 31.52 28.28 12.42
C ARG A 299 31.97 27.33 11.30
N PRO A 300 31.57 26.04 11.28
CA PRO A 300 31.72 25.25 10.07
C PRO A 300 30.73 25.77 9.00
N PRO A 301 31.01 25.57 7.70
CA PRO A 301 30.22 26.12 6.59
C PRO A 301 28.84 25.46 6.39
N HIS A 302 28.37 24.65 7.33
CA HIS A 302 27.12 23.90 7.24
C HIS A 302 26.28 24.04 8.53
N PRO A 303 24.94 24.11 8.44
CA PRO A 303 24.07 24.15 9.62
C PRO A 303 24.29 22.93 10.52
N ARG A 304 24.35 23.14 11.84
CA ARG A 304 24.75 22.14 12.86
C ARG A 304 23.89 20.86 12.91
N LEU A 305 22.73 20.85 12.25
CA LEU A 305 21.98 19.63 11.94
C LEU A 305 22.89 18.56 11.28
N PHE A 306 23.87 18.97 10.47
CA PHE A 306 24.81 18.07 9.77
C PHE A 306 25.70 17.23 10.70
N ILE A 307 25.95 17.68 11.94
CA ILE A 307 26.80 16.96 12.92
C ILE A 307 25.97 15.94 13.71
N VAL A 308 24.67 16.20 13.90
CA VAL A 308 23.77 15.37 14.69
C VAL A 308 23.11 14.27 13.84
N LEU A 309 22.92 14.55 12.55
CA LEU A 309 22.32 13.64 11.57
C LEU A 309 23.32 12.62 10.98
N GLN A 310 24.48 12.39 11.60
CA GLN A 310 25.62 11.73 10.94
C GLN A 310 25.50 10.24 10.62
N THR A 311 24.46 9.52 11.03
CA THR A 311 24.27 8.14 10.55
C THR A 311 22.80 7.72 10.54
N PRO A 312 22.23 7.30 9.39
CA PRO A 312 21.01 6.51 9.40
C PRO A 312 21.29 5.19 10.13
N THR A 313 20.44 4.82 11.09
CA THR A 313 20.45 3.47 11.68
C THR A 313 19.76 2.52 10.71
N PHE A 314 20.41 2.19 9.59
CA PHE A 314 20.16 0.96 8.84
C PHE A 314 21.40 0.58 8.03
N HIS A 315 21.92 -0.62 8.33
CA HIS A 315 22.43 -1.47 7.27
C HIS A 315 21.28 -1.69 6.29
N GLN A 316 21.39 -1.10 5.10
CA GLN A 316 20.59 -1.54 3.96
C GLN A 316 20.68 -3.06 3.90
N ALA A 317 19.53 -3.74 3.94
CA ALA A 317 19.48 -5.11 3.45
C ALA A 317 19.99 -5.05 2.00
N PRO A 318 20.96 -5.90 1.63
CA PRO A 318 21.60 -5.78 0.33
C PRO A 318 20.56 -5.95 -0.76
N THR A 319 20.52 -4.98 -1.67
CA THR A 319 20.05 -5.19 -3.03
C THR A 319 20.96 -6.24 -3.69
N HIS A 320 20.62 -7.51 -3.50
CA HIS A 320 21.15 -8.58 -4.33
C HIS A 320 20.15 -8.84 -5.47
N ALA A 321 20.68 -8.58 -6.67
CA ALA A 321 20.32 -9.01 -8.02
C ALA A 321 19.03 -9.82 -8.23
#